data_AF-A0A1Y1LDV1-F1
#
_entry.id   AF-A0A1Y1LDV1-F1
#
_cell.length_a   1.000
_cell.length_b   1.000
_cell.length_c   1.000
_cell.angle_alpha   90.00
_cell.angle_beta   90.00
_cell.angle_gamma   90.00
#
_symmetry.space_group_name_H-M   'P 1'
#
loop_
_entity.id
_entity.type
_entity.pdbx_description
1 polymer ?
#
loop_
_entity_poly.entity_id
_entity_poly.type
_entity_poly.pdbx_seq_one_letter_code
_entity_poly.pdbx_strand_id
1 'polypeptide(L)'
;MIHSQLIEGCEKYWWKTLLYIQNYDRTPSMCIPHGWYLSADMQLFVISPIFLLALSRWPKRTLYGIVALIVCNIVGCFLLGWFFELNGIMQGNVDFEKQMVFVWQYYFPAYTRAAPWLIGIILGYYLYLSKKKRYELSTVCEFSSSVNDWTNEF
;
A
#
# COMPACT_ATOMS: atom_id res chain seq x y z
N MET A 1 6.76 -15.23 -31.55
CA MET A 1 7.98 -14.73 -30.91
C MET A 1 7.73 -14.18 -29.49
N ILE A 2 6.64 -13.45 -29.22
CA ILE A 2 6.31 -12.97 -27.86
C ILE A 2 5.91 -14.12 -26.92
N HIS A 3 5.10 -15.08 -27.38
CA HIS A 3 4.69 -16.22 -26.55
C HIS A 3 5.84 -17.10 -26.06
N SER A 4 6.89 -17.30 -26.86
CA SER A 4 8.05 -18.12 -26.44
C SER A 4 8.84 -17.48 -25.30
N GLN A 5 8.94 -16.13 -25.27
CA GLN A 5 9.63 -15.40 -24.21
C GLN A 5 8.88 -15.45 -22.87
N LEU A 6 7.53 -15.46 -22.90
CA LEU A 6 6.70 -15.65 -21.71
C LEU A 6 6.83 -17.07 -21.15
N ILE A 7 6.81 -18.09 -22.02
CA ILE A 7 6.91 -19.50 -21.61
C ILE A 7 8.27 -19.76 -20.95
N GLU A 8 9.37 -19.34 -21.59
CA GLU A 8 10.73 -19.52 -21.07
C GLU A 8 10.96 -18.73 -19.77
N GLY A 9 10.42 -17.50 -19.70
CA GLY A 9 10.41 -16.70 -18.49
C GLY A 9 9.65 -17.36 -17.35
N CYS A 10 8.52 -18.01 -17.67
CA CYS A 10 7.73 -18.67 -16.65
C CYS A 10 8.36 -19.97 -16.14
N GLU A 11 8.90 -20.81 -17.02
CA GLU A 11 9.61 -22.03 -16.61
C GLU A 11 10.77 -21.72 -15.65
N LYS A 12 11.45 -20.60 -15.86
CA LYS A 12 12.60 -20.20 -15.03
C LYS A 12 12.24 -19.39 -13.79
N TYR A 13 11.18 -18.57 -13.84
CA TYR A 13 10.89 -17.55 -12.82
C TYR A 13 9.48 -17.63 -12.19
N TRP A 14 8.71 -18.69 -12.43
CA TRP A 14 7.39 -18.91 -11.78
C TRP A 14 7.45 -18.72 -10.25
N TRP A 15 8.53 -19.16 -9.61
CA TRP A 15 8.73 -19.08 -8.17
C TRP A 15 8.81 -17.63 -7.67
N LYS A 16 9.30 -16.68 -8.48
CA LYS A 16 9.34 -15.25 -8.13
C LYS A 16 7.95 -14.64 -8.07
N THR A 17 7.03 -15.13 -8.92
CA THR A 17 5.62 -14.76 -8.89
C THR A 17 4.95 -15.24 -7.61
N LEU A 18 5.19 -16.50 -7.22
CA LEU A 18 4.63 -17.07 -5.99
C LEU A 18 5.17 -16.41 -4.72
N LEU A 19 6.45 -16.04 -4.73
CA LEU A 19 7.08 -15.30 -3.62
C LEU A 19 6.80 -13.80 -3.66
N TYR A 20 6.04 -13.29 -4.64
CA TYR A 20 5.68 -11.88 -4.76
C TYR A 20 6.89 -10.93 -4.85
N ILE A 21 7.99 -11.36 -5.47
CA ILE A 21 9.22 -10.55 -5.64
C ILE A 21 9.49 -10.16 -7.11
N GLN A 22 8.62 -10.58 -8.03
CA GLN A 22 8.81 -10.36 -9.47
C GLN A 22 8.82 -8.87 -9.86
N ASN A 23 8.26 -7.96 -9.06
CA ASN A 23 8.21 -6.53 -9.36
C ASN A 23 9.56 -5.80 -9.22
N TYR A 24 10.54 -6.37 -8.51
CA TYR A 24 11.90 -5.81 -8.38
C TYR A 24 12.93 -6.46 -9.30
N ASP A 25 12.55 -7.56 -9.93
CA ASP A 25 13.44 -8.30 -10.79
C ASP A 25 13.54 -7.59 -12.13
N ARG A 26 14.64 -6.87 -12.41
CA ARG A 26 14.89 -6.14 -13.67
C ARG A 26 15.01 -7.04 -14.91
N THR A 27 14.69 -8.32 -14.77
CA THR A 27 14.80 -9.30 -15.83
C THR A 27 13.66 -9.08 -16.83
N PRO A 28 13.93 -9.01 -18.14
CA PRO A 28 12.90 -8.79 -19.16
C PRO A 28 11.85 -9.91 -19.26
N SER A 29 12.04 -11.03 -18.56
CA SER A 29 11.18 -12.21 -18.61
C SER A 29 10.41 -12.42 -17.29
N MET A 30 9.40 -11.58 -17.05
CA MET A 30 8.39 -11.87 -16.02
C MET A 30 7.44 -12.99 -16.49
N CYS A 31 7.17 -13.98 -15.63
CA CYS A 31 6.18 -15.04 -15.93
C CYS A 31 4.78 -14.43 -16.14
N ILE A 32 4.32 -13.63 -15.17
CA ILE A 32 3.02 -12.97 -15.21
C ILE A 32 3.24 -11.47 -15.09
N PRO A 33 3.41 -10.75 -16.22
CA PRO A 33 3.61 -9.31 -16.20
C PRO A 33 2.51 -8.61 -15.41
N HIS A 34 1.24 -8.90 -15.71
CA HIS A 34 0.11 -8.31 -14.98
C HIS A 34 0.14 -8.56 -13.47
N GLY A 35 0.78 -9.63 -12.97
CA GLY A 35 0.86 -9.93 -11.54
C GLY A 35 1.78 -8.99 -10.74
N TRP A 36 2.44 -8.03 -11.38
CA TRP A 36 3.34 -7.08 -10.70
C TRP A 36 2.62 -6.31 -9.59
N TYR A 37 1.34 -5.92 -9.78
CA TYR A 37 0.59 -5.15 -8.79
C TYR A 37 0.27 -6.01 -7.56
N LEU A 38 -0.07 -7.28 -7.77
CA LEU A 38 -0.33 -8.22 -6.69
C LEU A 38 0.93 -8.41 -5.83
N SER A 39 2.10 -8.45 -6.47
CA SER A 39 3.37 -8.53 -5.76
C SER A 39 3.65 -7.29 -4.91
N ALA A 40 3.39 -6.11 -5.46
CA ALA A 40 3.55 -4.85 -4.72
C ALA A 40 2.58 -4.77 -3.52
N ASP A 41 1.33 -5.17 -3.70
CA ASP A 41 0.30 -5.13 -2.66
C ASP A 41 0.63 -6.09 -1.51
N MET A 42 1.13 -7.29 -1.82
CA MET A 42 1.53 -8.27 -0.79
C MET A 42 2.70 -7.76 0.06
N GLN A 43 3.67 -7.08 -0.56
CA GLN A 43 4.80 -6.49 0.17
C GLN A 43 4.33 -5.43 1.17
N LEU A 44 3.42 -4.55 0.74
CA LEU A 44 2.84 -3.54 1.60
C LEU A 44 1.95 -4.17 2.68
N PHE A 45 1.20 -5.22 2.35
CA PHE A 45 0.38 -5.96 3.30
C PHE A 45 1.21 -6.60 4.43
N VAL A 46 2.35 -7.22 4.11
CA VAL A 46 3.27 -7.79 5.10
C VAL A 46 3.80 -6.74 6.07
N ILE A 47 3.96 -5.49 5.62
CA ILE A 47 4.42 -4.37 6.45
C ILE A 47 3.29 -3.78 7.30
N SER A 48 2.02 -3.93 6.90
CA SER A 48 0.86 -3.38 7.61
C SER A 48 0.78 -3.66 9.13
N PRO A 49 1.02 -4.88 9.66
CA PRO A 49 0.92 -5.14 11.09
C PRO A 49 1.89 -4.28 11.91
N ILE A 50 3.06 -3.94 11.37
CA ILE A 50 4.05 -3.12 12.06
C ILE A 50 3.48 -1.72 12.33
N PHE A 51 2.86 -1.10 11.32
CA PHE A 51 2.23 0.20 11.45
C PHE A 51 1.01 0.17 12.36
N LEU A 52 0.19 -0.87 12.27
CA LEU A 52 -0.99 -1.03 13.13
C LEU A 52 -0.62 -1.21 14.60
N LEU A 53 0.39 -2.03 14.90
CA LEU A 53 0.91 -2.20 16.26
C LEU A 53 1.52 -0.90 16.79
N ALA A 54 2.27 -0.17 15.97
CA ALA A 54 2.82 1.13 16.34
C ALA A 54 1.73 2.19 16.59
N LEU A 55 0.64 2.18 15.83
CA LEU A 55 -0.52 3.05 16.04
C LEU A 55 -1.27 2.71 17.34
N SER A 56 -1.37 1.42 17.68
CA SER A 56 -1.98 0.97 18.94
C SER A 56 -1.17 1.43 20.16
N ARG A 57 0.16 1.34 20.10
CA ARG A 57 1.04 1.69 21.23
C ARG A 57 1.27 3.20 21.38
N TRP A 58 1.48 3.93 20.28
CA TRP A 58 1.86 5.34 20.27
C TRP A 58 1.14 6.14 19.16
N PRO A 59 -0.19 6.33 19.26
CA PRO A 59 -1.00 6.82 18.14
C PRO A 59 -0.54 8.18 17.58
N LYS A 60 -0.25 9.16 18.46
CA LYS A 60 0.16 10.50 18.03
C LYS A 60 1.52 10.49 17.32
N ARG A 61 2.53 9.84 17.90
CA ARG A 61 3.89 9.79 17.34
C ARG A 61 3.92 9.05 16.01
N THR A 62 3.22 7.91 15.95
CA THR A 62 3.13 7.09 14.74
C THR A 62 2.37 7.84 13.64
N LEU A 63 1.30 8.57 13.96
CA LEU A 63 0.57 9.38 12.97
C LEU A 63 1.47 10.47 12.35
N TYR A 64 2.23 11.22 13.17
CA TYR A 64 3.19 12.20 12.65
C TYR A 64 4.25 11.53 11.77
N GLY A 65 4.75 10.35 12.18
CA GLY A 65 5.68 9.56 11.37
C GLY A 65 5.10 9.12 10.03
N ILE A 66 3.86 8.63 10.00
CA ILE A 66 3.18 8.23 8.76
C ILE A 66 2.96 9.43 7.84
N VAL A 67 2.53 10.57 8.36
CA VAL A 67 2.36 11.79 7.54
C VAL A 67 3.70 12.24 6.96
N ALA A 68 4.78 12.23 7.76
CA ALA A 68 6.12 12.53 7.26
C ALA A 68 6.55 11.55 6.16
N LEU A 69 6.29 10.24 6.32
CA LEU A 69 6.58 9.24 5.30
C LEU A 69 5.78 9.46 4.01
N ILE A 70 4.51 9.87 4.09
CA ILE A 70 3.69 10.22 2.92
C ILE A 70 4.32 11.39 2.17
N VAL A 71 4.69 12.47 2.88
CA VAL A 71 5.33 13.63 2.27
C VAL A 71 6.67 13.26 1.63
N CYS A 72 7.52 12.52 2.35
CA CYS A 72 8.78 12.00 1.81
C CYS A 72 8.58 11.13 0.57
N ASN A 73 7.52 10.31 0.55
CA ASN A 73 7.22 9.46 -0.61
C ASN A 73 6.79 10.29 -1.82
N ILE A 74 5.91 11.28 -1.63
CA ILE A 74 5.48 12.19 -2.71
C ILE A 74 6.69 12.95 -3.28
N VAL A 75 7.54 13.51 -2.40
CA VAL A 75 8.77 14.20 -2.81
C VAL A 75 9.71 13.22 -3.53
N GLY A 76 9.87 12.00 -3.02
CA GLY A 76 10.68 10.96 -3.65
C GLY A 76 10.20 10.61 -5.06
N CYS A 77 8.89 10.41 -5.26
CA CYS A 77 8.30 10.17 -6.57
C CYS A 77 8.53 11.35 -7.53
N PHE A 78 8.40 12.59 -7.04
CA PHE A 78 8.69 13.79 -7.83
C PHE A 78 10.16 13.87 -8.24
N LEU A 79 11.09 13.65 -7.29
CA LEU A 79 12.52 13.67 -7.55
C LEU A 79 12.92 12.56 -8.54
N LEU A 80 12.33 11.37 -8.43
CA LEU A 80 12.54 10.29 -9.41
C LEU A 80 12.10 10.73 -10.81
N GLY A 81 10.93 11.36 -10.93
CA GLY A 81 10.47 11.92 -12.21
C GLY A 81 11.42 12.97 -12.78
N TRP A 82 11.93 13.86 -11.92
CA TRP A 82 12.84 14.94 -12.30
C TRP A 82 14.22 14.43 -12.75
N PHE A 83 14.87 13.58 -11.94
CA PHE A 83 16.23 13.10 -12.23
C PHE A 83 16.31 12.21 -13.47
N PHE A 84 15.28 11.40 -13.71
CA PHE A 84 15.24 10.49 -14.86
C PHE A 84 14.50 11.08 -16.07
N GLU A 85 14.10 12.36 -16.03
CA GLU A 85 13.34 13.04 -17.09
C GLU A 85 12.15 12.20 -17.58
N LEU A 86 11.42 11.62 -16.63
CA LEU A 86 10.37 10.67 -16.94
C LEU A 86 9.13 11.39 -17.47
N ASN A 87 8.59 10.88 -18.58
CA ASN A 87 7.31 11.33 -19.09
C ASN A 87 6.18 10.72 -18.28
N GLY A 88 5.17 11.52 -17.94
CA GLY A 88 4.00 11.07 -17.16
C GLY A 88 3.08 10.09 -17.89
N ILE A 89 3.31 9.86 -19.18
CA ILE A 89 2.54 8.97 -20.04
C ILE A 89 3.51 8.12 -20.85
N MET A 90 3.24 6.82 -20.94
CA MET A 90 3.87 5.92 -21.89
C MET A 90 3.48 6.34 -23.32
N GLN A 91 4.23 7.27 -23.91
CA GLN A 91 4.04 7.67 -25.31
C GLN A 91 4.87 6.78 -26.24
N GLY A 92 4.33 6.47 -27.42
CA GLY A 92 5.04 5.66 -28.43
C GLY A 92 6.29 6.31 -29.01
N ASN A 93 6.49 7.62 -28.80
CA ASN A 93 7.56 8.41 -29.42
C ASN A 93 8.76 8.69 -28.50
N VAL A 94 8.83 8.09 -27.31
CA VAL A 94 9.97 8.26 -26.39
C VAL A 94 10.97 7.11 -26.52
N ASP A 95 12.25 7.41 -26.27
CA ASP A 95 13.35 6.45 -26.33
C ASP A 95 13.03 5.18 -25.51
N PHE A 96 13.25 4.02 -26.12
CA PHE A 96 12.97 2.72 -25.50
C PHE A 96 13.70 2.56 -24.14
N GLU A 97 14.91 3.12 -24.03
CA GLU A 97 15.67 3.13 -22.78
C GLU A 97 14.95 3.89 -21.66
N LYS A 98 14.45 5.11 -21.96
CA LYS A 98 13.69 5.92 -21.00
C LYS A 98 12.39 5.25 -20.61
N GLN A 99 11.72 4.57 -21.54
CA GLN A 99 10.52 3.77 -21.24
C GLN A 99 10.85 2.62 -20.27
N MET A 100 11.93 1.89 -20.49
CA MET A 100 12.33 0.81 -19.59
C MET A 100 12.70 1.32 -18.20
N VAL A 101 13.40 2.46 -18.10
CA VAL A 101 13.69 3.11 -16.80
C VAL A 101 12.39 3.48 -16.08
N PHE A 102 11.40 4.05 -16.79
CA PHE A 102 10.08 4.33 -16.22
C PHE A 102 9.42 3.07 -15.67
N VAL A 103 9.39 1.97 -16.44
CA VAL A 103 8.79 0.71 -16.03
C VAL A 103 9.41 0.21 -14.71
N TRP A 104 10.72 0.17 -14.66
CA TRP A 104 11.46 -0.48 -13.56
C TRP A 104 11.67 0.40 -12.33
N GLN A 105 11.79 1.73 -12.50
CA GLN A 105 12.02 2.66 -11.38
C GLN A 105 10.75 3.32 -10.87
N TYR A 106 9.72 3.45 -11.71
CA TYR A 106 8.53 4.21 -11.34
C TYR A 106 7.27 3.35 -11.30
N TYR A 107 7.09 2.49 -12.31
CA TYR A 107 5.81 1.81 -12.52
C TYR A 107 5.66 0.50 -11.75
N PHE A 108 6.66 -0.38 -11.70
CA PHE A 108 6.56 -1.67 -10.97
C PHE A 108 6.87 -1.64 -9.47
N PRO A 109 7.77 -0.78 -8.95
CA PRO A 109 8.12 -0.84 -7.54
C PRO A 109 6.94 -0.54 -6.61
N ALA A 110 6.93 -1.20 -5.45
CA ALA A 110 5.91 -0.94 -4.43
C ALA A 110 6.09 0.43 -3.75
N TYR A 111 7.32 0.92 -3.67
CA TYR A 111 7.63 2.16 -2.97
C TYR A 111 6.95 3.38 -3.60
N THR A 112 6.76 3.44 -4.92
CA THR A 112 6.06 4.59 -5.55
C THR A 112 4.56 4.61 -5.25
N ARG A 113 4.01 3.51 -4.71
CA ARG A 113 2.61 3.38 -4.29
C ARG A 113 2.43 3.34 -2.77
N ALA A 114 3.50 3.60 -2.02
CA ALA A 114 3.43 3.58 -0.56
C ALA A 114 2.54 4.70 0.00
N ALA A 115 2.52 5.90 -0.59
CA ALA A 115 1.69 7.01 -0.12
C ALA A 115 0.17 6.69 -0.04
N PRO A 116 -0.52 6.25 -1.10
CA PRO A 116 -1.94 5.89 -1.01
C PRO A 116 -2.19 4.72 -0.05
N TRP A 117 -1.25 3.78 0.04
CA TRP A 117 -1.33 2.68 1.00
C TRP A 117 -1.26 3.17 2.46
N LEU A 118 -0.35 4.09 2.78
CA LEU A 118 -0.24 4.72 4.11
C LEU A 118 -1.50 5.53 4.48
N ILE A 119 -2.11 6.20 3.51
CA ILE A 119 -3.41 6.87 3.71
C ILE A 119 -4.48 5.85 4.10
N GLY A 120 -4.50 4.68 3.45
CA GLY A 120 -5.37 3.56 3.80
C GLY A 120 -5.18 3.08 5.25
N ILE A 121 -3.93 3.02 5.74
CA ILE A 121 -3.63 2.68 7.14
C ILE A 121 -4.22 3.71 8.11
N ILE A 122 -4.05 5.00 7.83
CA ILE A 122 -4.64 6.09 8.64
C ILE A 122 -6.18 5.94 8.66
N LEU A 123 -6.80 5.76 7.50
CA LEU A 123 -8.24 5.58 7.38
C LEU A 123 -8.72 4.35 8.18
N GLY A 124 -8.05 3.22 8.05
CA GLY A 124 -8.35 2.00 8.80
C GLY A 124 -8.30 2.22 10.32
N TYR A 125 -7.32 2.99 10.80
CA TYR A 125 -7.22 3.35 12.21
C TYR A 125 -8.36 4.26 12.69
N TYR A 126 -8.75 5.27 11.89
CA TYR A 126 -9.90 6.12 12.23
C TYR A 126 -11.23 5.34 12.27
N LEU A 127 -11.41 4.38 11.35
CA LEU A 127 -12.59 3.51 11.35
C LEU A 127 -12.62 2.61 12.59
N TYR A 128 -11.45 2.08 13.00
CA TYR A 128 -11.32 1.32 14.24
C TYR A 128 -11.72 2.15 15.47
N LEU A 129 -11.20 3.38 15.58
CA LEU A 129 -11.57 4.29 16.68
C LEU A 129 -13.05 4.69 16.68
N SER A 130 -13.64 4.90 15.49
CA SER A 130 -15.05 5.25 15.36
C SER A 130 -15.96 4.11 15.82
N LYS A 131 -15.63 2.87 15.46
CA LYS A 131 -16.32 1.68 15.99
C LYS A 131 -16.12 1.54 17.50
N LYS A 132 -14.91 1.83 18.00
CA LYS A 132 -14.58 1.82 19.43
C LYS A 132 -15.52 2.73 20.22
N LYS A 133 -15.60 3.98 19.80
CA LYS A 133 -16.46 4.99 20.44
C LYS A 133 -17.95 4.63 20.36
N ARG A 134 -18.38 3.98 19.26
CA ARG A 134 -19.77 3.55 19.08
C ARG A 134 -20.18 2.46 20.07
N TYR A 135 -19.31 1.48 20.35
CA TYR A 135 -19.62 0.46 21.38
C TYR A 135 -19.65 1.08 22.79
N GLU A 136 -18.74 2.01 23.09
CA GLU A 136 -18.72 2.67 24.40
C GLU A 136 -20.02 3.45 24.63
N LEU A 137 -20.52 4.13 23.58
CA LEU A 137 -21.80 4.84 23.63
C LEU A 137 -22.99 3.89 23.81
N SER A 138 -23.04 2.75 23.11
CA SER A 138 -24.16 1.81 23.23
C SER A 138 -24.23 1.19 24.63
N THR A 139 -23.08 0.81 25.21
CA THR A 139 -23.02 0.25 26.57
C THR A 139 -23.43 1.28 27.62
N VAL A 140 -23.05 2.56 27.45
CA VAL A 140 -23.49 3.64 28.35
C VAL A 140 -24.99 3.90 28.24
N CYS A 141 -25.55 3.89 27.03
CA CYS A 141 -26.99 4.02 26.83
C CYS A 141 -27.78 2.86 27.44
N GLU A 142 -27.33 1.61 27.24
CA GLU A 142 -27.95 0.42 27.84
C GLU A 142 -27.92 0.45 29.37
N PHE A 143 -26.77 0.86 29.95
CA PHE A 143 -26.65 1.02 31.40
C PHE A 143 -27.55 2.15 31.93
N SER A 144 -27.59 3.30 31.24
CA SER A 144 -28.46 4.42 31.63
C SER A 144 -29.95 4.08 31.51
N SER A 145 -30.37 3.32 30.50
CA SER A 145 -31.76 2.87 30.41
C SER A 145 -32.11 1.88 31.52
N SER A 146 -31.20 0.97 31.85
CA SER A 146 -31.43 0.03 32.96
C SER A 146 -31.54 0.75 34.30
N VAL A 147 -30.66 1.73 34.59
CA VAL A 147 -30.73 2.51 35.85
C VAL A 147 -32.02 3.35 35.94
N ASN A 148 -32.47 3.93 34.83
CA ASN A 148 -33.71 4.73 34.81
C ASN A 148 -34.97 3.88 35.05
N ASP A 149 -35.00 2.62 34.64
CA ASP A 149 -36.11 1.71 34.96
C ASP A 149 -36.21 1.44 36.47
N TRP A 150 -35.08 1.23 37.17
CA TRP A 150 -35.07 1.04 38.62
C TRP A 150 -35.54 2.27 39.41
N THR A 151 -35.31 3.48 38.89
CA THR A 151 -35.74 4.73 39.56
C THR A 151 -37.22 5.06 39.38
N ASN A 152 -37.90 4.44 38.40
CA ASN A 152 -39.34 4.65 38.16
C ASN A 152 -40.24 3.63 38.87
N GLU A 153 -39.66 2.64 39.57
CA GLU A 153 -40.38 1.66 40.40
C GLU A 153 -40.44 2.04 41.90
N PHE A 154 -39.90 3.19 42.30
CA PHE A 154 -40.03 3.80 43.64
C PHE A 154 -40.78 5.13 43.57
#